data_AF-A0A843BJB2-F1
#
_entry.id   AF-A0A843BJB2-F1
#
_cell.length_a   1.000
_cell.length_b   1.000
_cell.length_c   1.000
_cell.angle_alpha   90.00
_cell.angle_beta   90.00
_cell.angle_gamma   90.00
#
_symmetry.space_group_name_H-M   'P 1'
#
loop_
_entity.id
_entity.type
_entity.pdbx_description
1 polymer ?
#
loop_
_entity_poly.entity_id
_entity_poly.type
_entity_poly.pdbx_seq_one_letter_code
_entity_poly.pdbx_strand_id
1 'polypeptide(L)'
;MDIVDLHDPKRVDRTPDDIQVLFSSGSFIQDEFKISKVELRLYLEKNDENLGDYSLITSFVETDKGTVEMVYDEGFRGEESLKRATEFLTANLGISGLILRSIISLRGKTS
;
A
#
# COMPACT_ATOMS: atom_id res chain seq x y z
N MET A 1 11.62 -4.14 -10.77
CA MET A 1 11.44 -5.38 -9.99
C MET A 1 10.21 -5.20 -9.13
N ASP A 2 9.33 -6.19 -9.09
CA ASP A 2 8.05 -6.03 -8.40
C ASP A 2 8.07 -6.88 -7.13
N ILE A 3 7.87 -6.25 -5.98
CA ILE A 3 7.87 -6.89 -4.67
C ILE A 3 6.45 -6.87 -4.13
N VAL A 4 5.92 -8.05 -3.82
CA VAL A 4 4.67 -8.21 -3.09
C VAL A 4 5.01 -8.79 -1.72
N ASP A 5 5.00 -7.95 -0.70
CA ASP A 5 5.31 -8.29 0.70
C ASP A 5 4.03 -8.66 1.44
N LEU A 6 3.47 -9.81 1.04
CA LEU A 6 2.29 -10.43 1.60
C LEU A 6 2.59 -11.92 1.85
N HIS A 7 2.01 -12.49 2.91
CA HIS A 7 2.13 -13.93 3.17
C HIS A 7 1.57 -14.78 2.02
N ASP A 8 0.45 -14.33 1.44
CA ASP A 8 -0.12 -14.88 0.20
C ASP A 8 -0.25 -13.77 -0.86
N PRO A 9 0.67 -13.68 -1.82
CA PRO A 9 0.63 -12.69 -2.90
C PRO A 9 -0.61 -12.76 -3.79
N LYS A 10 -1.32 -13.90 -3.84
CA LYS A 10 -2.51 -14.05 -4.68
C LYS A 10 -3.68 -13.17 -4.23
N ARG A 11 -3.65 -12.70 -2.97
CA ARG A 11 -4.67 -11.80 -2.40
C ARG A 11 -4.76 -10.46 -3.14
N VAL A 12 -3.65 -10.03 -3.75
CA VAL A 12 -3.53 -8.78 -4.51
C VAL A 12 -3.32 -9.01 -6.01
N ASP A 13 -3.39 -10.26 -6.49
CA ASP A 13 -3.30 -10.61 -7.92
C ASP A 13 -4.64 -10.37 -8.63
N ARG A 14 -5.17 -9.16 -8.47
CA ARG A 14 -6.43 -8.66 -9.04
C ARG A 14 -6.46 -7.13 -9.01
N THR A 15 -7.43 -6.53 -9.67
CA THR A 15 -7.65 -5.08 -9.56
C THR A 15 -8.17 -4.75 -8.15
N PRO A 16 -7.63 -3.71 -7.47
CA PRO A 16 -8.19 -3.23 -6.20
C PRO A 16 -9.64 -2.82 -6.35
N ASP A 17 -10.42 -3.04 -5.29
CA ASP A 17 -11.82 -2.60 -5.21
C ASP A 17 -11.91 -1.07 -5.05
N ASP A 18 -10.92 -0.46 -4.39
CA ASP A 18 -10.79 1.00 -4.30
C ASP A 18 -9.32 1.42 -4.18
N ILE A 19 -9.00 2.64 -4.61
CA ILE A 19 -7.63 3.18 -4.63
C ILE A 19 -7.66 4.63 -4.16
N GLN A 20 -6.84 4.92 -3.15
CA GLN A 20 -6.59 6.27 -2.68
C GLN A 20 -5.15 6.68 -2.97
N VAL A 21 -5.01 7.67 -3.86
CA VAL A 21 -3.69 8.22 -4.23
C VAL A 21 -3.24 9.17 -3.12
N LEU A 22 -2.05 8.92 -2.58
CA LEU A 22 -1.42 9.73 -1.54
C LEU A 22 -0.39 10.70 -2.12
N PHE A 23 0.27 10.28 -3.20
CA PHE A 23 1.26 11.07 -3.91
C PHE A 23 1.30 10.61 -5.37
N SER A 24 1.18 11.55 -6.32
CA SER A 24 1.29 11.25 -7.76
C SER A 24 1.82 12.42 -8.61
N SER A 25 2.11 13.57 -8.00
CA SER A 25 2.54 14.77 -8.71
C SER A 25 3.95 15.19 -8.30
N GLY A 26 4.88 15.06 -9.25
CA GLY A 26 6.30 15.32 -9.04
C GLY A 26 7.09 14.06 -8.75
N SER A 27 8.41 14.13 -8.95
CA SER A 27 9.30 13.05 -8.55
C SER A 27 10.11 13.50 -7.35
N PHE A 28 9.91 12.84 -6.22
CA PHE A 28 10.75 13.02 -5.05
C PHE A 28 11.84 11.95 -5.05
N ILE A 29 13.05 12.35 -4.66
CA ILE A 29 14.18 11.43 -4.55
C ILE A 29 14.37 11.13 -3.06
N GLN A 30 14.33 9.85 -2.72
CA GLN A 30 14.76 9.36 -1.42
C GLN A 30 15.94 8.41 -1.63
N ASP A 31 17.10 8.82 -1.10
CA ASP A 31 18.39 8.23 -1.39
C ASP A 31 18.65 8.12 -2.92
N GLU A 32 18.79 6.91 -3.46
CA GLU A 32 18.97 6.64 -4.89
C GLU A 32 17.69 6.22 -5.63
N PHE A 33 16.51 6.37 -5.01
CA PHE A 33 15.21 5.97 -5.58
C PHE A 33 14.38 7.19 -5.91
N LYS A 34 13.90 7.25 -7.16
CA LYS A 34 12.95 8.26 -7.63
C LYS A 34 11.54 7.71 -7.44
N ILE A 35 10.82 8.27 -6.47
CA ILE A 35 9.43 7.90 -6.17
C ILE A 35 8.50 8.63 -7.13
N SER A 36 7.70 7.89 -7.89
CA SER A 36 6.70 8.45 -8.83
C SER A 36 5.29 8.44 -8.27
N LYS A 37 4.97 7.49 -7.39
CA LYS A 37 3.60 7.27 -6.93
C LYS A 37 3.55 6.52 -5.60
N VAL A 38 2.61 6.94 -4.75
CA VAL A 38 2.24 6.25 -3.51
C VAL A 38 0.72 6.17 -3.42
N GLU A 39 0.20 4.97 -3.20
CA GLU A 39 -1.24 4.67 -3.13
C GLU A 39 -1.53 3.81 -1.90
N LEU A 40 -2.74 3.94 -1.35
CA LEU A 40 -3.38 2.87 -0.59
C LEU A 40 -4.40 2.17 -1.48
N ARG A 41 -4.42 0.85 -1.44
CA ARG A 41 -5.32 0.01 -2.24
C ARG A 41 -6.15 -0.84 -1.31
N LEU A 42 -7.44 -0.94 -1.60
CA LEU A 42 -8.38 -1.78 -0.87
C LEU A 42 -8.71 -3.02 -1.69
N TYR A 43 -8.67 -4.16 -1.04
CA TYR A 43 -9.15 -5.44 -1.54
C TYR A 43 -10.18 -5.98 -0.55
N LEU A 44 -11.42 -6.14 -0.97
CA LEU A 44 -12.49 -6.74 -0.20
C LEU A 44 -12.46 -8.25 -0.44
N GLU A 45 -12.22 -9.03 0.62
CA GLU A 45 -12.06 -10.48 0.49
C GLU A 45 -13.34 -11.22 0.85
N LYS A 46 -13.48 -11.60 2.13
CA LYS A 46 -14.58 -12.41 2.65
C LYS A 46 -15.65 -11.48 3.22
N ASN A 47 -16.91 -11.82 3.00
CA ASN A 47 -18.03 -11.20 3.70
C ASN A 47 -18.46 -12.10 4.85
N ASP A 48 -18.44 -11.58 6.07
CA ASP A 48 -19.03 -12.21 7.25
C ASP A 48 -20.40 -11.60 7.52
N GLU A 49 -21.41 -12.43 7.84
CA GLU A 49 -22.79 -11.98 8.03
C GLU A 49 -22.95 -10.95 9.16
N ASN A 50 -22.07 -10.97 10.17
CA ASN A 50 -22.15 -10.07 11.33
C ASN A 50 -21.12 -8.94 11.26
N LEU A 51 -19.94 -9.21 10.70
CA LEU A 51 -18.80 -8.28 10.71
C LEU A 51 -18.63 -7.52 9.39
N GLY A 52 -19.34 -7.92 8.33
CA GLY A 52 -19.26 -7.33 7.00
C GLY A 52 -18.01 -7.78 6.23
N ASP A 53 -17.55 -6.93 5.31
CA ASP A 53 -16.41 -7.26 4.47
C ASP A 53 -15.08 -7.18 5.21
N TYR A 54 -14.26 -8.21 5.01
CA TYR A 54 -12.86 -8.21 5.39
C TYR A 54 -12.08 -7.31 4.44
N SER A 55 -11.61 -6.19 4.98
CA SER A 55 -10.78 -5.23 4.26
C SER A 55 -9.31 -5.63 4.34
N LEU A 56 -8.67 -5.85 3.20
CA LEU A 56 -7.21 -5.86 3.07
C LEU A 56 -6.79 -4.52 2.46
N ILE A 57 -6.06 -3.71 3.22
CA ILE A 57 -5.50 -2.45 2.76
C ILE A 57 -3.99 -2.64 2.56
N THR A 58 -3.51 -2.40 1.36
CA THR A 58 -2.09 -2.41 1.05
C THR A 58 -1.59 -1.01 0.75
N SER A 59 -0.30 -0.78 1.02
CA SER A 59 0.41 0.37 0.48
C SER A 59 1.18 -0.04 -0.76
N PHE A 60 1.01 0.73 -1.82
CA PHE A 60 1.73 0.56 -3.08
C PHE A 60 2.65 1.76 -3.31
N VAL A 61 3.93 1.48 -3.55
CA VAL A 61 4.96 2.48 -3.85
C VAL A 61 5.60 2.14 -5.18
N GLU A 62 5.59 3.08 -6.10
CA GLU A 62 6.25 2.98 -7.40
C GLU A 62 7.52 3.82 -7.41
N THR A 63 8.61 3.21 -7.90
CA THR A 63 9.92 3.83 -8.03
C THR A 63 10.51 3.56 -9.41
N ASP A 64 11.56 4.28 -9.77
CA ASP A 64 12.38 4.01 -10.96
C ASP A 64 13.07 2.64 -10.97
N LYS A 65 13.16 1.95 -9.82
CA LYS A 65 13.78 0.62 -9.71
C LYS A 65 12.78 -0.51 -9.57
N GLY A 66 11.48 -0.18 -9.51
CA GLY A 66 10.42 -1.16 -9.36
C GLY A 66 9.32 -0.74 -8.39
N THR A 67 8.40 -1.66 -8.14
CA THR A 67 7.24 -1.43 -7.29
C THR A 67 7.31 -2.28 -6.03
N VAL A 68 6.73 -1.76 -4.96
CA VAL A 68 6.52 -2.52 -3.71
C VAL A 68 5.07 -2.39 -3.28
N GLU A 69 4.41 -3.52 -3.11
CA GLU A 69 3.10 -3.60 -2.48
C GLU A 69 3.21 -4.39 -1.17
N MET A 70 2.76 -3.83 -0.05
CA MET A 70 2.87 -4.44 1.27
C MET A 70 1.58 -4.24 2.07
N VAL A 71 1.29 -5.15 3.01
CA VAL A 71 0.13 -4.97 3.91
C VAL A 71 0.32 -3.70 4.74
N TYR A 72 -0.69 -2.82 4.68
CA TYR A 72 -0.77 -1.67 5.56
C TYR A 72 -1.66 -1.98 6.76
N ASP A 73 -2.85 -2.52 6.49
CA ASP A 73 -3.83 -2.90 7.51
C ASP A 73 -4.75 -4.00 6.97
N GLU A 74 -5.25 -4.87 7.84
CA GLU A 74 -6.24 -5.88 7.47
C GLU A 74 -7.22 -6.20 8.60
N GLY A 75 -8.46 -6.53 8.25
CA GLY A 75 -9.50 -6.93 9.21
C GLY A 75 -10.91 -6.52 8.81
N PHE A 76 -11.87 -6.84 9.68
CA PHE A 76 -13.24 -6.31 9.60
C PHE A 76 -13.24 -4.85 10.04
N ARG A 77 -12.95 -3.96 9.09
CA ARG A 77 -12.81 -2.52 9.36
C ARG A 77 -14.13 -1.77 9.22
N GLY A 78 -15.14 -2.35 8.58
CA GLY A 78 -16.42 -1.69 8.29
C GLY A 78 -16.31 -0.66 7.17
N GLU A 79 -17.37 0.11 6.94
CA GLU A 79 -17.46 1.08 5.86
C GLU A 79 -16.38 2.17 5.92
N GLU A 80 -16.03 2.74 4.76
CA GLU A 80 -15.00 3.79 4.63
C GLU A 80 -13.63 3.43 5.23
N SER A 81 -13.26 2.13 5.28
CA SER A 81 -11.99 1.66 5.85
C SER A 81 -10.77 2.29 5.18
N LEU A 82 -10.76 2.36 3.85
CA LEU A 82 -9.67 2.96 3.06
C LEU A 82 -9.53 4.47 3.33
N LYS A 83 -10.66 5.19 3.42
CA LYS A 83 -10.67 6.63 3.69
C LYS A 83 -10.11 6.94 5.08
N ARG A 84 -10.54 6.21 6.11
CA ARG A 84 -10.00 6.36 7.48
C ARG A 84 -8.51 6.05 7.55
N ALA A 85 -8.06 5.00 6.86
CA ALA A 85 -6.64 4.67 6.74
C ALA A 85 -5.83 5.81 6.10
N THR A 86 -6.38 6.41 5.04
CA THR A 86 -5.78 7.55 4.34
C THR A 86 -5.69 8.78 5.23
N GLU A 87 -6.78 9.16 5.89
CA GLU A 87 -6.84 10.31 6.79
C GLU A 87 -5.82 10.15 7.93
N PHE A 88 -5.74 8.96 8.53
CA PHE A 88 -4.76 8.67 9.57
C PHE A 88 -3.31 8.78 9.04
N LEU A 89 -3.03 8.22 7.87
CA LEU A 89 -1.69 8.23 7.31
C LEU A 89 -1.21 9.65 6.97
N THR A 90 -2.10 10.44 6.36
CA THR A 90 -1.83 11.82 5.96
C THR A 90 -1.70 12.77 7.15
N ALA A 91 -2.52 12.58 8.19
CA ALA A 91 -2.44 13.38 9.41
C ALA A 91 -1.16 13.14 10.23
N ASN A 92 -0.56 11.95 10.13
CA ASN A 92 0.59 11.55 10.95
C ASN A 92 1.92 11.49 10.20
N LEU A 93 2.04 12.12 9.02
CA LEU A 93 3.24 12.05 8.15
C LEU A 93 3.67 10.60 7.85
N GLY A 94 2.72 9.66 7.82
CA GLY A 94 2.98 8.22 7.68
C GLY A 94 3.51 7.80 6.30
N ILE A 95 3.32 8.65 5.29
CA ILE A 95 3.77 8.41 3.91
C ILE A 95 5.29 8.17 3.86
N SER A 96 6.08 8.98 4.58
CA SER A 96 7.54 8.83 4.61
C SER A 96 7.98 7.46 5.15
N GLY A 97 7.22 6.90 6.11
CA GLY A 97 7.46 5.56 6.65
C GLY A 97 7.14 4.45 5.66
N LEU A 98 6.11 4.60 4.82
CA LEU A 98 5.79 3.65 3.74
C LEU A 98 6.89 3.65 2.66
N ILE A 99 7.35 4.84 2.27
CA ILE A 99 8.42 4.97 1.28
C ILE A 99 9.72 4.34 1.80
N LEU A 100 10.11 4.66 3.05
CA LEU A 100 11.33 4.09 3.66
C LEU A 100 11.30 2.56 3.70
N ARG A 101 10.19 1.96 4.16
CA ARG A 101 10.04 0.49 4.16
C ARG A 101 10.15 -0.10 2.76
N SER A 102 9.54 0.54 1.77
CA SER A 102 9.59 0.10 0.37
C SER A 102 11.03 0.12 -0.18
N ILE A 103 11.78 1.18 0.10
CA ILE A 103 13.18 1.31 -0.30
C ILE A 103 14.04 0.22 0.35
N ILE A 104 13.84 -0.06 1.65
CA ILE A 104 14.55 -1.14 2.34
C ILE A 104 14.27 -2.49 1.67
N SER A 105 13.00 -2.79 1.34
CA SER A 105 12.63 -4.03 0.65
C SER A 105 13.28 -4.15 -0.74
N LEU A 106 13.31 -3.07 -1.51
CA LEU A 106 13.99 -3.04 -2.81
C LEU A 106 15.49 -3.29 -2.67
N ARG A 107 16.17 -2.62 -1.73
CA ARG A 107 17.61 -2.83 -1.48
C ARG A 107 17.94 -4.26 -1.06
N GLY A 108 17.15 -4.82 -0.16
CA GLY A 108 17.35 -6.19 0.36
C GLY A 108 17.23 -7.28 -0.71
N LYS A 109 16.50 -7.03 -1.80
CA LYS A 109 16.38 -7.96 -2.94
C LYS A 109 17.35 -7.68 -4.09
N THR A 110 18.03 -6.52 -4.07
CA THR A 110 19.01 -6.13 -5.09
C THR A 110 20.46 -6.42 -4.64
N SER A 111 20.66 -6.84 -3.39
CA SER A 111 21.96 -7.17 -2.78
C SER A 111 22.33 -8.64 -2.94
#